data_AF-A0A1E3H2W0-F1
#
_entry.id   AF-A0A1E3H2W0-F1
#
_cell.length_a   1.000
_cell.length_b   1.000
_cell.length_c   1.000
_cell.angle_alpha   90.00
_cell.angle_beta   90.00
_cell.angle_gamma   90.00
#
_symmetry.space_group_name_H-M   'P 1'
#
loop_
_entity.id
_entity.type
_entity.pdbx_description
1 polymer ?
#
loop_
_entity_poly.entity_id
_entity_poly.type
_entity_poly.pdbx_seq_one_letter_code
_entity_poly.pdbx_strand_id
1 'polypeptide(L)'
;MTYCVGILVREGLVMIADTRTNAGLDNIATFRKLHVFEKPGERMVAIASAGNLAVTQAVVSLLQEGFQTEEHGPVETIWSQPSMFKTAQFVGRAVREVYRIDGPALEQNGGSFEVSMLLGGQTAGAGCGCS
;
A
#
# COMPACT_ATOMS: atom_id res chain seq x y z
N MET A 1 10.36 14.77 -3.56
CA MET A 1 10.08 14.87 -2.11
C MET A 1 8.73 14.23 -1.90
N THR A 2 8.60 13.27 -1.00
CA THR A 2 7.33 12.57 -0.78
C THR A 2 6.86 12.84 0.64
N TYR A 3 5.68 13.44 0.77
CA TYR A 3 5.06 13.74 2.05
C TYR A 3 3.65 13.17 2.08
N CYS A 4 3.38 12.32 3.06
CA CYS A 4 2.08 11.69 3.30
C CYS A 4 1.76 11.84 4.79
N VAL A 5 0.51 12.14 5.12
CA VAL A 5 0.04 12.26 6.50
C VAL A 5 -1.33 11.62 6.66
N GLY A 6 -1.52 10.91 7.77
CA GLY A 6 -2.79 10.37 8.23
C GLY A 6 -3.13 10.93 9.61
N ILE A 7 -4.36 11.43 9.79
CA ILE A 7 -4.85 11.98 11.05
C ILE A 7 -6.10 11.19 11.44
N LEU A 8 -5.99 10.39 12.50
CA LEU A 8 -7.09 9.62 13.06
C LEU A 8 -7.65 10.36 14.29
N VAL A 9 -8.92 10.74 14.22
CA VAL A 9 -9.67 11.38 15.30
C VAL A 9 -10.92 10.56 15.63
N ARG A 10 -11.69 10.97 16.65
CA ARG A 10 -12.91 10.27 17.06
C ARG A 10 -13.96 10.26 15.96
N GLU A 11 -14.02 11.33 15.18
CA GLU A 11 -14.99 11.56 14.11
C GLU A 11 -14.61 10.86 12.79
N GLY A 12 -13.37 10.34 12.67
CA GLY A 12 -12.94 9.64 11.46
C GLY A 12 -11.46 9.80 11.15
N LEU A 13 -11.14 9.65 9.86
CA LEU A 13 -9.78 9.62 9.34
C LEU A 13 -9.61 10.63 8.20
N VAL A 14 -8.53 11.39 8.23
CA VAL A 14 -8.08 12.25 7.13
C VAL A 14 -6.73 11.76 6.62
N MET A 15 -6.58 11.57 5.31
CA MET A 15 -5.31 11.22 4.68
C MET A 15 -4.99 12.17 3.53
N ILE A 16 -3.74 12.65 3.47
CA ILE A 16 -3.25 13.57 2.44
C ILE A 16 -1.90 13.07 1.96
N ALA A 17 -1.68 13.07 0.64
CA ALA A 17 -0.40 12.71 0.03
C ALA A 17 -0.03 13.69 -1.09
N ASP A 18 1.22 14.15 -1.10
CA ASP A 18 1.79 14.92 -2.22
C ASP A 18 2.06 13.99 -3.43
N THR A 19 1.97 14.53 -4.64
CA THR A 19 2.08 13.80 -5.91
C THR A 19 3.46 13.92 -6.57
N ARG A 20 4.36 14.78 -6.08
CA ARG A 20 5.70 14.97 -6.69
C ARG A 20 6.62 13.78 -6.42
N THR A 21 6.97 12.99 -7.44
CA THR A 21 7.92 11.87 -7.30
C THR A 21 9.21 12.15 -8.07
N ASN A 22 10.35 11.77 -7.49
CA ASN A 22 11.62 11.71 -8.22
C ASN A 22 11.72 10.31 -8.84
N ALA A 23 11.61 10.19 -10.15
CA ALA A 23 11.67 8.91 -10.87
C ALA A 23 13.06 8.62 -11.49
N GLY A 24 14.08 9.40 -11.15
CA GLY A 24 15.45 9.26 -11.66
C GLY A 24 16.11 10.61 -11.93
N LEU A 25 17.39 10.59 -12.34
CA LEU A 25 18.10 11.79 -12.80
C LEU A 25 17.31 12.39 -13.98
N ASP A 26 16.78 13.59 -13.79
CA ASP A 26 16.01 14.38 -14.77
C ASP A 26 14.57 13.95 -15.11
N ASN A 27 13.89 13.14 -14.28
CA ASN A 27 12.46 12.84 -14.48
C ASN A 27 11.60 13.11 -13.23
N ILE A 28 11.06 14.34 -13.14
CA ILE A 28 10.02 14.70 -12.17
C ILE A 28 8.67 14.44 -12.82
N ALA A 29 7.98 13.41 -12.36
CA ALA A 29 6.63 13.08 -12.81
C ALA A 29 5.64 13.03 -11.64
N THR A 30 4.39 13.36 -11.94
CA THR A 30 3.28 13.39 -11.00
C THR A 30 2.68 12.00 -10.90
N PHE A 31 2.80 11.35 -9.74
CA PHE A 31 2.19 10.05 -9.50
C PHE A 31 1.21 10.11 -8.35
N ARG A 32 0.08 9.39 -8.49
CA ARG A 32 -0.88 9.22 -7.41
C ARG A 32 -0.24 8.37 -6.32
N LYS A 33 -0.06 8.94 -5.14
CA LYS A 33 0.50 8.24 -3.97
C LYS A 33 -0.54 7.82 -2.96
N LEU A 34 -1.77 8.34 -3.06
CA LEU A 34 -2.91 7.91 -2.26
C LEU A 34 -3.84 7.04 -3.10
N HIS A 35 -3.89 5.75 -2.76
CA HIS A 35 -4.75 4.76 -3.40
C HIS A 35 -5.93 4.46 -2.48
N VAL A 36 -7.15 4.57 -2.99
CA VAL A 36 -8.38 4.30 -2.24
C VAL A 36 -9.07 3.07 -2.82
N PHE A 37 -9.41 2.14 -1.93
CA PHE A 37 -10.12 0.91 -2.18
C PHE A 37 -11.43 0.98 -1.41
N GLU A 38 -12.53 1.18 -2.10
CA GLU A 38 -13.84 1.35 -1.47
C GLU A 38 -14.82 0.28 -1.95
N LYS A 39 -15.51 -0.33 -0.99
CA LYS A 39 -16.72 -1.11 -1.20
C LYS A 39 -17.80 -0.51 -0.30
N PRO A 40 -18.70 0.33 -0.84
CA PRO A 40 -19.66 1.09 -0.06
C PRO A 40 -20.46 0.23 0.92
N GLY A 41 -20.58 0.69 2.17
CA GLY A 41 -21.27 -0.03 3.23
C GLY A 41 -20.50 -1.21 3.85
N GLU A 42 -19.38 -1.63 3.26
CA GLU A 42 -18.59 -2.76 3.73
C GLU A 42 -17.20 -2.36 4.20
N ARG A 43 -16.43 -1.63 3.38
CA ARG A 43 -15.08 -1.21 3.75
C ARG A 43 -14.56 -0.05 2.91
N MET A 44 -13.66 0.71 3.50
CA MET A 44 -12.81 1.67 2.81
C MET A 44 -11.38 1.48 3.31
N VAL A 45 -10.43 1.36 2.41
CA VAL A 45 -9.00 1.28 2.70
C VAL A 45 -8.28 2.32 1.86
N ALA A 46 -7.39 3.07 2.46
CA ALA A 46 -6.54 4.05 1.83
C ALA A 46 -5.07 3.75 2.12
N ILE A 47 -4.24 3.74 1.07
CA ILE A 47 -2.80 3.51 1.17
C ILE A 47 -2.07 4.72 0.61
N ALA A 48 -1.30 5.41 1.45
CA ALA A 48 -0.37 6.44 1.00
C ALA A 48 1.04 5.84 0.88
N SER A 49 1.73 6.03 -0.25
CA SER A 49 3.04 5.42 -0.51
C SER A 49 4.18 6.43 -0.64
N ALA A 50 5.39 6.00 -0.26
CA ALA A 50 6.64 6.72 -0.40
C ALA A 50 7.81 5.77 -0.67
N GLY A 51 8.88 6.28 -1.30
CA GLY A 51 10.07 5.52 -1.68
C GLY A 51 10.18 5.32 -3.19
N ASN A 52 10.78 4.20 -3.58
CA ASN A 52 11.00 3.82 -4.97
C ASN A 52 9.65 3.57 -5.67
N LEU A 53 9.42 4.28 -6.77
CA LEU A 53 8.15 4.24 -7.49
C LEU A 53 7.80 2.83 -7.98
N ALA A 54 8.75 2.13 -8.61
CA ALA A 54 8.52 0.80 -9.14
C ALA A 54 8.12 -0.18 -8.02
N VAL A 55 8.82 -0.11 -6.89
CA VAL A 55 8.52 -0.93 -5.70
C VAL A 55 7.13 -0.60 -5.15
N THR A 56 6.80 0.68 -4.95
CA THR A 56 5.49 1.07 -4.42
C THR A 56 4.34 0.65 -5.33
N GLN A 57 4.51 0.73 -6.65
CA GLN A 57 3.51 0.29 -7.63
C GLN A 57 3.35 -1.23 -7.62
N ALA A 58 4.46 -1.98 -7.61
CA ALA A 58 4.43 -3.44 -7.54
C ALA A 58 3.68 -3.92 -6.28
N VAL A 59 3.90 -3.28 -5.13
CA VAL A 59 3.17 -3.62 -3.90
C VAL A 59 1.68 -3.34 -4.05
N VAL A 60 1.28 -2.17 -4.57
CA VAL A 60 -0.14 -1.82 -4.76
C VAL A 60 -0.83 -2.78 -5.75
N SER A 61 -0.17 -3.15 -6.84
CA SER A 61 -0.68 -4.13 -7.80
C SER A 61 -0.88 -5.50 -7.16
N LEU A 62 0.12 -5.98 -6.41
CA LEU A 62 0.05 -7.27 -5.74
C LEU A 62 -1.06 -7.33 -4.67
N LEU A 63 -1.39 -6.21 -4.04
CA LEU A 63 -2.53 -6.14 -3.11
C LEU A 63 -3.89 -6.29 -3.81
N GLN A 64 -3.99 -5.88 -5.08
CA GLN A 64 -5.19 -6.02 -5.90
C GLN A 64 -5.29 -7.41 -6.52
N GLU A 65 -4.19 -7.91 -7.09
CA GLU A 65 -4.11 -9.24 -7.69
C GLU A 65 -4.25 -10.35 -6.64
N GLY A 66 -3.63 -10.14 -5.48
CA GLY A 66 -3.74 -11.01 -4.32
C GLY A 66 -2.71 -12.13 -4.25
N PHE A 67 -2.87 -12.97 -3.23
CA PHE A 67 -2.02 -14.13 -2.96
C PHE A 67 -2.85 -15.40 -2.98
N GLN A 68 -2.38 -16.41 -3.70
CA GLN A 68 -2.87 -17.77 -3.56
C GLN A 68 -2.16 -18.42 -2.37
N THR A 69 -2.88 -18.64 -1.27
CA THR A 69 -2.31 -19.25 -0.06
C THR A 69 -2.39 -20.78 -0.09
N GLU A 70 -3.36 -21.35 -0.81
CA GLU A 70 -3.53 -22.79 -0.99
C GLU A 70 -3.79 -23.10 -2.47
N GLU A 71 -3.32 -24.25 -2.97
CA GLU A 71 -3.40 -24.62 -4.40
C GLU A 71 -4.84 -24.53 -4.96
N HIS A 72 -5.85 -24.79 -4.13
CA HIS A 72 -7.27 -24.71 -4.47
C HIS A 72 -8.08 -23.73 -3.58
N GLY A 73 -7.39 -22.91 -2.79
CA GLY A 73 -8.03 -21.94 -1.90
C GLY A 73 -8.46 -20.66 -2.60
N PRO A 74 -9.23 -19.78 -1.91
CA PRO A 74 -9.54 -18.46 -2.43
C PRO A 74 -8.29 -17.58 -2.48
N VAL A 75 -8.19 -16.74 -3.51
CA VAL A 75 -7.16 -15.69 -3.60
C VAL A 75 -7.43 -14.65 -2.51
N GLU A 76 -6.47 -14.45 -1.63
CA GLU A 76 -6.53 -13.37 -0.64
C GLU A 76 -6.16 -12.04 -1.31
N THR A 77 -7.04 -11.06 -1.24
CA THR A 77 -6.81 -9.70 -1.78
C THR A 77 -7.00 -8.67 -0.67
N ILE A 78 -6.77 -7.39 -0.99
CA ILE A 78 -7.13 -6.29 -0.09
C ILE A 78 -8.61 -6.30 0.33
N TRP A 79 -9.49 -6.88 -0.51
CA TRP A 79 -10.93 -6.94 -0.28
C TRP A 79 -11.35 -8.06 0.68
N SER A 80 -10.57 -9.12 0.82
CA SER A 80 -10.91 -10.28 1.65
C SER A 80 -10.42 -10.18 3.10
N GLN A 81 -9.66 -9.13 3.44
CA GLN A 81 -9.04 -9.00 4.77
C GLN A 81 -10.09 -8.72 5.86
N PRO A 82 -10.13 -9.48 6.97
CA PRO A 82 -11.23 -9.42 7.93
C PRO A 82 -11.16 -8.23 8.90
N SER A 83 -10.03 -7.51 8.96
CA SER A 83 -9.86 -6.32 9.80
C SER A 83 -8.73 -5.43 9.29
N MET A 84 -8.69 -4.17 9.71
CA MET A 84 -7.60 -3.25 9.35
C MET A 84 -6.22 -3.72 9.83
N PHE A 85 -6.15 -4.43 10.97
CA PHE A 85 -4.90 -5.04 11.43
C PHE A 85 -4.44 -6.15 10.47
N LYS A 86 -5.37 -6.99 10.00
CA LYS A 86 -5.07 -8.02 8.99
C LYS A 86 -4.70 -7.40 7.65
N THR A 87 -5.35 -6.30 7.25
CA THR A 87 -4.95 -5.50 6.10
C THR A 87 -3.52 -4.98 6.24
N ALA A 88 -3.10 -4.48 7.41
CA ALA A 88 -1.72 -4.07 7.64
C ALA A 88 -0.71 -5.22 7.52
N GLN A 89 -1.03 -6.39 8.08
CA GLN A 89 -0.21 -7.60 7.93
C GLN A 89 -0.10 -8.03 6.46
N PHE A 90 -1.20 -7.92 5.71
CA PHE A 90 -1.26 -8.24 4.29
C PHE A 90 -0.43 -7.27 3.43
N VAL A 91 -0.46 -5.96 3.71
CA VAL A 91 0.45 -4.97 3.12
C VAL A 91 1.92 -5.33 3.40
N GLY A 92 2.25 -5.67 4.65
CA GLY A 92 3.60 -6.11 5.01
C GLY A 92 4.03 -7.41 4.33
N ARG A 93 3.11 -8.34 4.04
CA ARG A 93 3.37 -9.53 3.22
C ARG A 93 3.72 -9.13 1.79
N ALA A 94 2.94 -8.23 1.19
CA ALA A 94 3.18 -7.75 -0.18
C ALA A 94 4.51 -7.02 -0.34
N VAL A 95 4.89 -6.15 0.60
CA VAL A 95 6.21 -5.50 0.61
C VAL A 95 7.35 -6.53 0.58
N ARG A 96 7.26 -7.57 1.43
CA ARG A 96 8.28 -8.62 1.50
C ARG A 96 8.33 -9.48 0.25
N GLU A 97 7.18 -9.73 -0.38
CA GLU A 97 7.14 -10.49 -1.62
C GLU A 97 7.76 -9.72 -2.79
N VAL A 98 7.47 -8.42 -2.92
CA VAL A 98 8.12 -7.57 -3.93
C VAL A 98 9.62 -7.49 -3.68
N TYR A 99 10.07 -7.41 -2.42
CA TYR A 99 11.49 -7.52 -2.11
C TYR A 99 12.08 -8.85 -2.56
N ARG A 100 11.39 -9.97 -2.31
CA ARG A 100 11.86 -11.31 -2.71
C ARG A 100 12.06 -11.43 -4.23
N ILE A 101 11.19 -10.81 -5.01
CA ILE A 101 11.20 -10.88 -6.48
C ILE A 101 12.22 -9.89 -7.07
N ASP A 102 12.13 -8.62 -6.68
CA ASP A 102 12.84 -7.52 -7.34
C ASP A 102 14.03 -6.97 -6.54
N GLY A 103 14.02 -7.12 -5.21
CA GLY A 103 14.99 -6.52 -4.29
C GLY A 103 16.45 -6.84 -4.62
N PRO A 104 16.86 -8.14 -4.67
CA PRO A 104 18.24 -8.51 -4.96
C PRO A 104 18.75 -7.97 -6.30
N ALA A 105 17.92 -8.02 -7.35
CA ALA A 105 18.29 -7.52 -8.67
C ALA A 105 18.40 -5.99 -8.68
N LEU A 106 17.50 -5.30 -7.99
CA LEU A 106 17.52 -3.84 -7.87
C LEU A 106 18.79 -3.36 -7.16
N GLU A 107 19.16 -4.00 -6.05
CA GLU A 107 20.35 -3.67 -5.26
C GLU A 107 21.66 -3.94 -6.02
N GLN A 108 21.74 -5.08 -6.74
CA GLN A 108 22.90 -5.40 -7.58
C GLN A 108 23.14 -4.38 -8.69
N ASN A 109 22.08 -3.77 -9.21
CA ASN A 109 22.16 -2.72 -10.22
C ASN A 109 22.34 -1.32 -9.63
N GLY A 110 22.64 -1.20 -8.33
CA GLY A 110 22.87 0.07 -7.65
C GLY A 110 21.61 0.87 -7.31
N GLY A 111 20.42 0.27 -7.46
CA GLY A 111 19.16 0.85 -7.00
C GLY A 111 18.92 0.60 -5.51
N SER A 112 18.04 1.38 -4.90
CA SER A 112 17.61 1.17 -3.51
C SER A 112 16.19 0.60 -3.44
N PHE A 113 16.02 -0.45 -2.65
CA PHE A 113 14.70 -0.93 -2.25
C PHE A 113 14.20 -0.11 -1.06
N GLU A 114 13.61 1.03 -1.34
CA GLU A 114 12.98 1.88 -0.32
C GLU A 114 11.47 1.89 -0.52
N VAL A 115 10.73 1.53 0.52
CA VAL A 115 9.28 1.62 0.53
C VAL A 115 8.77 1.93 1.92
N SER A 116 7.89 2.91 2.00
CA SER A 116 7.12 3.24 3.19
C SER A 116 5.66 3.43 2.78
N MET A 117 4.76 2.89 3.59
CA MET A 117 3.32 2.98 3.35
C MET A 117 2.60 3.37 4.63
N LEU A 118 1.67 4.31 4.50
CA LEU A 118 0.65 4.58 5.53
C LEU A 118 -0.64 3.92 5.10
N LEU A 119 -1.24 3.16 6.01
CA LEU A 119 -2.52 2.50 5.80
C LEU A 119 -3.57 3.15 6.69
N GLY A 120 -4.71 3.51 6.11
CA GLY A 120 -5.86 3.98 6.86
C GLY A 120 -7.15 3.36 6.32
N GLY A 121 -8.21 3.34 7.11
CA GLY A 121 -9.50 2.87 6.64
C GLY A 121 -10.43 2.39 7.72
N GLN A 122 -11.52 1.78 7.28
CA GLN A 122 -12.55 1.20 8.12
C GLN A 122 -13.11 -0.07 7.47
N THR A 123 -13.46 -1.05 8.29
CA THR A 123 -14.24 -2.23 7.89
C THR A 123 -15.56 -2.20 8.67
N ALA A 124 -16.66 -2.61 8.04
CA ALA A 124 -17.99 -2.57 8.62
C ALA A 124 -18.02 -3.32 9.96
N GLY A 125 -18.72 -2.74 10.94
CA GLY A 125 -18.77 -3.27 12.31
C GLY A 125 -17.53 -2.98 13.16
N ALA A 126 -16.49 -2.33 12.62
CA ALA A 126 -15.30 -1.90 13.37
C ALA A 126 -15.13 -0.37 13.32
N GLY A 127 -14.35 0.18 14.26
CA GLY A 127 -13.91 1.58 14.24
C GLY A 127 -12.88 1.85 13.14
N CYS A 128 -12.66 3.14 12.82
CA CYS A 128 -11.59 3.54 11.91
C CYS A 128 -10.21 3.17 12.48
N GLY A 129 -9.32 2.67 11.61
CA GLY A 129 -7.94 2.35 11.93
C GLY A 129 -6.96 3.11 11.05
N CYS A 130 -5.77 3.41 11.58
CA CYS A 130 -4.64 3.97 10.85
C CYS A 130 -3.35 3.34 11.40
N SER A 131 -2.51 2.80 10.52
CA SER A 131 -1.29 2.03 10.84
C SER A 131 -0.15 2.37 9.89
#